data_AF-A0A7J2YWF2-F1
#
_entry.id   AF-A0A7J2YWF2-F1
#
_cell.length_a   1.000
_cell.length_b   1.000
_cell.length_c   1.000
_cell.angle_alpha   90.00
_cell.angle_beta   90.00
_cell.angle_gamma   90.00
#
_symmetry.space_group_name_H-M   'P 1'
#
loop_
_entity.id
_entity.type
_entity.pdbx_description
1 polymer ?
#
loop_
_entity_poly.entity_id
_entity_poly.type
_entity_poly.pdbx_seq_one_letter_code
_entity_poly.pdbx_strand_id
1 'polypeptide(L)'
;MYAITCLLLKHEKAFIFSALTQFLEEKKTQMTLETSKVIGGVGAILMLIGVFPAINYLGILELIGVIMVLIGLHGVGEHFHEPNIFKNALLSVVALIVGVVAAVAIALTVVLTNITNFIYQLYPGWNGDWASLSGLTPDTSQFTSGNFDVTSLYPLVIGVLAVLAIIWIFAIISMFFARRSLNQVKDKSNVGLFGTAGLLLLIGAVLIIAFAIGLILMWIGALLLAIAFFQLKHTEPIPPAAAAYPPPPQTTV
;
A
#
# COMPACT_ATOMS: atom_id res chain seq x y z
N MET A 1 8.70 -11.22 27.81
CA MET A 1 8.07 -10.23 26.90
C MET A 1 9.06 -9.67 25.86
N TYR A 2 10.21 -9.10 26.26
CA TYR A 2 11.23 -8.58 25.31
C TYR A 2 11.80 -9.61 24.30
N ALA A 3 11.91 -10.89 24.68
CA ALA A 3 12.43 -11.94 23.80
C ALA A 3 11.53 -12.23 22.59
N ILE A 4 10.21 -12.13 22.75
CA ILE A 4 9.23 -12.36 21.68
C ILE A 4 9.22 -11.17 20.71
N THR A 5 9.32 -9.95 21.23
CA THR A 5 9.45 -8.73 20.41
C THR A 5 10.74 -8.73 19.58
N CYS A 6 11.86 -9.21 20.14
CA CYS A 6 13.12 -9.37 19.39
C CYS A 6 13.06 -10.48 18.32
N LEU A 7 12.36 -11.58 18.60
CA LEU A 7 12.17 -12.67 17.63
C LEU A 7 11.27 -12.24 16.46
N LEU A 8 10.21 -11.48 16.74
CA LEU A 8 9.34 -10.89 15.71
C LEU A 8 10.09 -9.89 14.84
N LEU A 9 10.88 -8.97 15.42
CA LEU A 9 11.70 -8.01 14.66
C LEU A 9 12.76 -8.68 13.79
N LYS A 10 13.32 -9.81 14.22
CA LYS A 10 14.32 -10.57 13.45
C LYS A 10 13.70 -11.32 12.28
N HIS A 11 12.52 -11.90 12.48
CA HIS A 11 11.79 -12.60 11.42
C HIS A 11 11.27 -11.62 10.36
N GLU A 12 10.82 -10.44 10.77
CA GLU A 12 10.33 -9.39 9.88
C GLU A 12 11.43 -8.85 8.96
N LYS A 13 12.62 -8.58 9.51
CA LYS A 13 13.79 -8.17 8.72
C LYS A 13 14.23 -9.25 7.74
N ALA A 14 14.16 -10.54 8.12
CA ALA A 14 14.50 -11.64 7.24
C ALA A 14 13.50 -11.80 6.09
N PHE A 15 12.20 -11.64 6.35
CA PHE A 15 11.16 -11.69 5.32
C PHE A 15 11.23 -10.49 4.37
N ILE A 16 11.38 -9.28 4.90
CA ILE A 16 11.56 -8.07 4.09
C ILE A 16 12.86 -8.17 3.28
N PHE A 17 13.96 -8.67 3.87
CA PHE A 17 15.21 -8.87 3.15
C PHE A 17 15.08 -9.93 2.06
N SER A 18 14.36 -11.04 2.30
CA SER A 18 14.07 -12.10 1.31
C SER A 18 13.17 -11.61 0.17
N ALA A 19 12.13 -10.84 0.49
CA ALA A 19 11.22 -10.26 -0.51
C ALA A 19 11.93 -9.17 -1.33
N LEU A 20 12.76 -8.34 -0.68
CA LEU A 20 13.60 -7.34 -1.34
C LEU A 20 14.69 -8.00 -2.21
N THR A 21 15.28 -9.12 -1.78
CA THR A 21 16.26 -9.86 -2.58
C THR A 21 15.61 -10.61 -3.74
N GLN A 22 14.40 -11.19 -3.59
CA GLN A 22 13.63 -11.70 -4.73
C GLN A 22 13.30 -10.58 -5.73
N PHE A 23 12.92 -9.40 -5.25
CA PHE A 23 12.65 -8.24 -6.10
C PHE A 23 13.92 -7.71 -6.78
N LEU A 24 15.07 -7.77 -6.11
CA LEU A 24 16.37 -7.38 -6.65
C LEU A 24 16.97 -8.46 -7.59
N GLU A 25 16.61 -9.73 -7.45
CA GLU A 25 17.02 -10.83 -8.35
C GLU A 25 16.19 -10.92 -9.63
N GLU A 26 14.97 -10.39 -9.66
CA GLU A 26 14.18 -10.24 -10.89
C GLU A 26 14.76 -9.21 -11.88
N LYS A 27 15.93 -8.64 -11.56
CA LYS A 27 16.70 -7.70 -12.38
C LYS A 27 17.38 -8.35 -13.59
N LYS A 28 16.71 -9.30 -14.25
CA LYS A 28 17.19 -9.94 -15.48
C LYS A 28 16.10 -10.31 -16.48
N THR A 29 14.94 -9.66 -16.43
CA THR A 29 13.97 -9.73 -17.53
C THR A 29 13.92 -8.36 -18.16
N GLN A 30 14.54 -8.20 -19.33
CA GLN A 30 14.32 -7.04 -20.19
C GLN A 30 12.85 -7.04 -20.57
N MET A 31 12.02 -6.33 -19.81
CA MET A 31 10.60 -6.23 -20.11
C MET A 31 10.42 -5.24 -21.24
N THR A 32 9.79 -5.69 -22.32
CA THR A 32 9.36 -4.77 -23.37
C THR A 32 8.27 -3.85 -22.82
N LEU A 33 8.18 -2.63 -23.34
CA LEU A 33 7.13 -1.70 -22.95
C LEU A 33 5.72 -2.32 -23.06
N GLU A 34 5.49 -3.15 -24.07
CA GLU A 34 4.20 -3.83 -24.27
C GLU A 34 3.83 -4.73 -23.10
N THR A 35 4.78 -5.53 -22.63
CA THR A 35 4.61 -6.35 -21.42
C THR A 35 4.31 -5.47 -20.20
N SER A 36 5.04 -4.36 -20.05
CA SER A 36 4.86 -3.40 -18.95
C SER A 36 3.46 -2.78 -18.93
N LYS A 37 2.90 -2.44 -20.10
CA LYS A 37 1.55 -1.88 -20.25
C LYS A 37 0.48 -2.88 -19.84
N VAL A 38 0.61 -4.13 -20.30
CA VAL A 38 -0.36 -5.18 -19.97
C VAL A 38 -0.32 -5.50 -18.49
N ILE A 39 0.87 -5.71 -17.91
CA ILE A 39 1.01 -6.04 -16.48
C ILE A 39 0.53 -4.87 -15.61
N GLY A 40 0.94 -3.63 -15.92
CA GLY A 40 0.51 -2.44 -15.17
C GLY A 40 -0.99 -2.16 -15.29
N GLY A 41 -1.56 -2.34 -16.49
CA GLY A 41 -3.00 -2.16 -16.74
C GLY A 41 -3.85 -3.22 -16.03
N VAL A 42 -3.46 -4.50 -16.11
CA VAL A 42 -4.12 -5.59 -15.38
C VAL A 42 -4.00 -5.38 -13.87
N GLY A 43 -2.83 -4.96 -13.38
CA GLY A 43 -2.64 -4.59 -11.98
C GLY A 43 -3.58 -3.49 -11.49
N ALA A 44 -3.76 -2.44 -12.28
CA ALA A 44 -4.69 -1.35 -11.95
C ALA A 44 -6.17 -1.81 -11.98
N ILE A 45 -6.54 -2.71 -12.88
CA ILE A 45 -7.88 -3.34 -12.89
C ILE A 45 -8.07 -4.20 -11.63
N LEU A 46 -7.05 -4.96 -11.23
CA LEU A 46 -7.08 -5.75 -9.99
C LEU A 46 -7.25 -4.85 -8.75
N MET A 47 -6.59 -3.69 -8.71
CA MET A 47 -6.82 -2.69 -7.65
C MET A 47 -8.27 -2.20 -7.64
N LEU A 48 -8.86 -1.96 -8.81
CA LEU A 48 -10.25 -1.52 -8.93
C LEU A 48 -11.26 -2.56 -8.42
N ILE A 49 -11.03 -3.84 -8.71
CA ILE A 49 -11.86 -4.94 -8.20
C ILE A 49 -11.61 -5.18 -6.71
N GLY A 50 -10.36 -5.02 -6.25
CA GLY A 50 -9.96 -5.23 -4.85
C GLY A 50 -10.63 -4.27 -3.86
N VAL A 51 -11.07 -3.09 -4.30
CA VAL A 51 -11.81 -2.13 -3.47
C VAL A 51 -13.15 -2.69 -2.99
N PHE A 52 -13.73 -3.68 -3.67
CA PHE A 52 -15.04 -4.22 -3.33
C PHE A 52 -14.97 -5.19 -2.13
N PRO A 53 -15.56 -4.87 -0.96
CA PRO A 53 -15.42 -5.69 0.25
C PRO A 53 -16.01 -7.11 0.09
N ALA A 54 -17.02 -7.27 -0.76
CA ALA A 54 -17.69 -8.56 -0.99
C ALA A 54 -16.82 -9.61 -1.69
N ILE A 55 -15.75 -9.19 -2.38
CA ILE A 55 -14.90 -10.05 -3.21
C ILE A 55 -13.47 -10.11 -2.66
N ASN A 56 -13.15 -9.26 -1.68
CA ASN A 56 -11.81 -9.10 -1.16
C ASN A 56 -11.54 -10.09 -0.01
N TYR A 57 -10.82 -11.17 -0.32
CA TYR A 57 -10.26 -12.07 0.69
C TYR A 57 -9.09 -11.39 1.42
N LEU A 58 -9.39 -10.68 2.50
CA LEU A 58 -8.43 -10.11 3.48
C LEU A 58 -7.35 -9.15 2.90
N GLY A 59 -7.59 -8.51 1.76
CA GLY A 59 -6.66 -7.54 1.15
C GLY A 59 -5.56 -8.16 0.28
N ILE A 60 -5.52 -9.48 0.13
CA ILE A 60 -4.47 -10.17 -0.65
C ILE A 60 -4.55 -9.79 -2.14
N LEU A 61 -5.76 -9.65 -2.68
CA LEU A 61 -5.98 -9.31 -4.08
C LEU A 61 -5.48 -7.89 -4.41
N GLU A 62 -5.70 -6.95 -3.50
CA GLU A 62 -5.22 -5.58 -3.63
C GLU A 62 -3.69 -5.54 -3.64
N LEU A 63 -3.05 -6.32 -2.76
CA LEU A 63 -1.60 -6.44 -2.70
C LEU A 63 -1.03 -6.95 -4.03
N ILE A 64 -1.63 -7.99 -4.62
CA ILE A 64 -1.21 -8.52 -5.93
C ILE A 64 -1.36 -7.44 -7.02
N GLY A 65 -2.47 -6.70 -7.02
CA GLY A 65 -2.71 -5.60 -7.95
C GLY A 65 -1.64 -4.50 -7.86
N VAL A 66 -1.32 -4.07 -6.64
CA VAL A 66 -0.27 -3.06 -6.38
C VAL A 66 1.11 -3.56 -6.83
N ILE A 67 1.42 -4.85 -6.59
CA ILE A 67 2.68 -5.45 -7.04
C ILE A 67 2.76 -5.47 -8.58
N MET A 68 1.70 -5.84 -9.29
CA MET A 68 1.67 -5.77 -10.76
C MET A 68 1.84 -4.35 -11.28
N VAL A 69 1.18 -3.36 -10.67
CA VAL A 69 1.37 -1.94 -11.04
C VAL A 69 2.83 -1.53 -10.84
N LEU A 70 3.46 -1.97 -9.76
CA LEU A 70 4.86 -1.70 -9.47
C LEU A 70 5.80 -2.30 -10.54
N ILE A 71 5.54 -3.54 -10.97
CA ILE A 71 6.25 -4.19 -12.10
C ILE A 71 6.03 -3.41 -13.40
N GLY A 72 4.79 -2.97 -13.66
CA GLY A 72 4.47 -2.11 -14.80
C GLY A 72 5.17 -0.74 -14.77
N LEU A 73 5.43 -0.19 -13.58
CA LEU A 73 6.22 1.04 -13.42
C LEU A 73 7.73 0.79 -13.56
N HIS A 74 8.20 -0.41 -13.23
CA HIS A 74 9.58 -0.81 -13.45
C HIS A 74 9.93 -0.80 -14.95
N GLY A 75 9.15 -1.48 -15.79
CA GLY A 75 9.42 -1.50 -17.25
C GLY A 75 9.30 -0.13 -17.91
N VAL A 76 8.39 0.73 -17.42
CA VAL A 76 8.32 2.14 -17.84
C VAL A 76 9.57 2.92 -17.43
N GLY A 77 10.06 2.73 -16.20
CA GLY A 77 11.27 3.36 -15.70
C GLY A 77 12.53 2.95 -16.48
N GLU A 78 12.63 1.67 -16.86
CA GLU A 78 13.72 1.15 -17.70
C GLU A 78 13.68 1.78 -19.10
N HIS A 79 12.50 1.81 -19.75
CA HIS A 79 12.35 2.38 -21.09
C HIS A 79 12.75 3.86 -21.14
N PHE A 80 12.29 4.65 -20.17
CA PHE A 80 12.59 6.07 -20.09
C PHE A 80 13.95 6.40 -19.44
N HIS A 81 14.75 5.38 -19.08
CA HIS A 81 16.05 5.53 -18.39
C HIS A 81 15.98 6.37 -17.10
N GLU A 82 14.85 6.29 -16.39
CA GLU A 82 14.55 7.13 -15.22
C GLU A 82 14.20 6.22 -14.02
N PRO A 83 15.22 5.70 -13.30
CA PRO A 83 15.02 4.76 -12.20
C PRO A 83 14.23 5.38 -11.04
N ASN A 84 14.13 6.71 -10.99
CA ASN A 84 13.37 7.44 -9.99
C ASN A 84 11.86 7.13 -10.04
N ILE A 85 11.32 6.81 -11.23
CA ILE A 85 9.91 6.43 -11.41
C ILE A 85 9.59 5.21 -10.57
N PHE A 86 10.37 4.16 -10.76
CA PHE A 86 10.21 2.90 -10.03
C PHE A 86 10.56 3.09 -8.55
N LYS A 87 11.65 3.78 -8.21
CA LYS A 87 12.06 3.99 -6.82
C LYS A 87 11.00 4.70 -5.98
N ASN A 88 10.32 5.71 -6.53
CA ASN A 88 9.25 6.40 -5.83
C ASN A 88 8.02 5.49 -5.64
N ALA A 89 7.69 4.67 -6.64
CA ALA A 89 6.62 3.68 -6.50
C ALA A 89 6.97 2.61 -5.45
N LEU A 90 8.18 2.07 -5.48
CA LEU A 90 8.65 1.11 -4.48
C LEU A 90 8.59 1.70 -3.08
N LEU A 91 9.00 2.96 -2.92
CA LEU A 91 8.94 3.66 -1.63
C LEU A 91 7.50 3.79 -1.10
N SER A 92 6.50 3.94 -1.98
CA SER A 92 5.09 3.91 -1.55
C SER A 92 4.69 2.55 -0.96
N VAL A 93 5.08 1.45 -1.60
CA VAL A 93 4.78 0.09 -1.11
C VAL A 93 5.48 -0.19 0.21
N VAL A 94 6.77 0.16 0.31
CA VAL A 94 7.54 0.02 1.56
C VAL A 94 6.91 0.86 2.68
N ALA A 95 6.50 2.09 2.42
CA ALA A 95 5.84 2.94 3.40
C ALA A 95 4.52 2.33 3.92
N LEU A 96 3.74 1.70 3.03
CA LEU A 96 2.51 1.00 3.41
C LEU A 96 2.81 -0.22 4.30
N ILE A 97 3.79 -1.04 3.92
CA ILE A 97 4.20 -2.21 4.71
C ILE A 97 4.66 -1.80 6.11
N VAL A 98 5.53 -0.80 6.20
CA VAL A 98 6.02 -0.26 7.49
C VAL A 98 4.87 0.26 8.34
N GLY A 99 3.91 0.97 7.71
CA GLY A 99 2.71 1.45 8.39
C GLY A 99 1.84 0.33 8.96
N VAL A 100 1.61 -0.72 8.17
CA VAL A 100 0.83 -1.90 8.59
C VAL A 100 1.52 -2.61 9.76
N VAL A 101 2.82 -2.85 9.67
CA VAL A 101 3.59 -3.49 10.75
C VAL A 101 3.51 -2.66 12.03
N ALA A 102 3.76 -1.36 11.94
CA ALA A 102 3.70 -0.46 13.09
C ALA A 102 2.30 -0.46 13.70
N ALA A 103 1.26 -0.41 12.87
CA ALA A 103 -0.13 -0.48 13.32
C ALA A 103 -0.46 -1.80 14.00
N VAL A 104 -0.02 -2.95 13.46
CA VAL A 104 -0.23 -4.26 14.08
C VAL A 104 0.48 -4.36 15.43
N ALA A 105 1.73 -3.91 15.53
CA ALA A 105 2.46 -3.92 16.80
C ALA A 105 1.75 -3.09 17.87
N ILE A 106 1.30 -1.88 17.51
CA ILE A 106 0.55 -1.01 18.42
C ILE A 106 -0.82 -1.63 18.75
N ALA A 107 -1.55 -2.11 17.76
CA ALA A 107 -2.84 -2.76 17.95
C ALA A 107 -2.73 -3.94 18.92
N LEU A 108 -1.72 -4.79 18.80
CA LEU A 108 -1.49 -5.90 19.73
C LEU A 108 -1.28 -5.40 21.16
N THR A 109 -0.50 -4.34 21.36
CA THR A 109 -0.29 -3.78 22.71
C THR A 109 -1.56 -3.16 23.29
N VAL A 110 -2.30 -2.40 22.48
CA VAL A 110 -3.56 -1.77 22.87
C VAL A 110 -4.61 -2.83 23.20
N VAL A 111 -4.81 -3.79 22.30
CA VAL A 111 -5.83 -4.83 22.48
C VAL A 111 -5.47 -5.69 23.68
N LEU A 112 -4.21 -6.15 23.81
CA LEU A 112 -3.82 -7.04 24.91
C LEU A 112 -3.95 -6.38 26.29
N THR A 113 -3.61 -5.09 26.41
CA THR A 113 -3.73 -4.38 27.70
C THR A 113 -5.17 -4.08 28.07
N ASN A 114 -6.01 -3.73 27.09
CA ASN A 114 -7.39 -3.34 27.34
C ASN A 114 -8.37 -4.51 27.40
N ILE A 115 -8.09 -5.61 26.69
CA ILE A 115 -8.90 -6.83 26.78
C ILE A 115 -8.81 -7.41 28.19
N THR A 116 -7.66 -7.35 28.85
CA THR A 116 -7.49 -7.80 30.24
C THR A 116 -8.43 -7.06 31.20
N ASN A 117 -8.56 -5.73 31.06
CA ASN A 117 -9.49 -4.94 31.89
C ASN A 117 -10.94 -5.35 31.66
N PHE A 118 -11.31 -5.62 30.42
CA PHE A 118 -12.64 -6.12 30.07
C PHE A 118 -12.90 -7.54 30.63
N ILE A 119 -11.91 -8.43 30.55
CA ILE A 119 -12.02 -9.80 31.09
C ILE A 119 -12.19 -9.78 32.60
N TYR A 120 -11.52 -8.91 33.36
CA TYR A 120 -11.73 -8.79 34.81
C TYR A 120 -13.16 -8.36 35.18
N GLN A 121 -13.83 -7.58 34.33
CA GLN A 121 -15.24 -7.21 34.54
C GLN A 121 -16.19 -8.39 34.29
N LEU A 122 -15.89 -9.25 33.30
CA LEU A 122 -16.68 -10.44 32.99
C LEU A 122 -16.40 -11.61 33.94
N TYR A 123 -15.17 -11.71 34.41
CA TYR A 123 -14.67 -12.81 35.23
C TYR A 123 -13.90 -12.25 36.43
N PRO A 124 -14.60 -11.80 37.49
CA PRO A 124 -13.95 -11.19 38.66
C PRO A 124 -12.97 -12.12 39.38
N GLY A 125 -13.17 -13.43 39.26
CA GLY A 125 -12.28 -14.47 39.80
C GLY A 125 -11.11 -14.85 38.90
N TRP A 126 -10.92 -14.19 37.76
CA TRP A 126 -9.79 -14.45 36.88
C TRP A 126 -8.48 -13.99 37.54
N ASN A 127 -7.42 -14.79 37.41
CA ASN A 127 -6.10 -14.51 38.00
C ASN A 127 -5.08 -13.98 36.97
N GLY A 128 -5.52 -13.71 35.74
CA GLY A 128 -4.66 -13.28 34.62
C GLY A 128 -4.12 -14.42 33.74
N ASP A 129 -4.43 -15.69 34.04
CA ASP A 129 -4.04 -16.83 33.20
C ASP A 129 -5.13 -17.16 32.16
N TRP A 130 -4.80 -17.05 30.87
CA TRP A 130 -5.72 -17.35 29.77
C TRP A 130 -6.24 -18.79 29.79
N ALA A 131 -5.47 -19.75 30.33
CA ALA A 131 -5.89 -21.15 30.40
C ALA A 131 -7.03 -21.36 31.42
N SER A 132 -7.06 -20.56 32.50
CA SER A 132 -8.05 -20.72 33.57
C SER A 132 -9.44 -20.21 33.17
N LEU A 133 -9.56 -19.45 32.07
CA LEU A 133 -10.85 -18.89 31.62
C LEU A 133 -11.87 -19.95 31.23
N SER A 134 -11.42 -21.10 30.70
CA SER A 134 -12.30 -22.19 30.27
C SER A 134 -13.12 -22.83 31.39
N GLY A 135 -12.65 -22.72 32.65
CA GLY A 135 -13.32 -23.26 33.83
C GLY A 135 -14.11 -22.23 34.63
N LEU A 136 -14.10 -20.96 34.22
CA LEU A 136 -14.82 -19.89 34.90
C LEU A 136 -16.15 -19.63 34.20
N THR A 137 -17.19 -19.35 34.98
CA THR A 137 -18.48 -18.88 34.45
C THR A 137 -18.49 -17.35 34.41
N PRO A 138 -18.82 -16.72 33.26
CA PRO A 138 -18.92 -15.27 33.19
C PRO A 138 -20.06 -14.76 34.07
N ASP A 139 -19.80 -13.70 34.84
CA ASP A 139 -20.81 -12.98 35.59
C ASP A 139 -21.49 -11.96 34.68
N THR A 140 -22.70 -12.27 34.24
CA THR A 140 -23.50 -11.41 33.36
C THR A 140 -24.42 -10.45 34.11
N SER A 141 -24.41 -10.48 35.45
CA SER A 141 -25.26 -9.63 36.28
C SER A 141 -25.02 -8.13 36.04
N GLN A 142 -23.80 -7.75 35.64
CA GLN A 142 -23.42 -6.39 35.28
C GLN A 142 -24.17 -5.86 34.04
N PHE A 143 -24.55 -6.73 33.09
CA PHE A 143 -25.30 -6.34 31.89
C PHE A 143 -26.80 -6.23 32.14
N THR A 144 -27.36 -7.10 33.00
CA THR A 144 -28.79 -7.11 33.32
C THR A 144 -29.17 -6.05 34.34
N SER A 145 -28.25 -5.68 35.24
CA SER A 145 -28.45 -4.60 36.22
C SER A 145 -28.17 -3.20 35.66
N GLY A 146 -27.64 -3.08 34.43
CA GLY A 146 -27.27 -1.80 33.82
C GLY A 146 -26.07 -1.11 34.49
N ASN A 147 -25.35 -1.79 35.38
CA ASN A 147 -24.19 -1.25 36.10
C ASN A 147 -22.87 -1.48 35.36
N PHE A 148 -22.93 -1.69 34.04
CA PHE A 148 -21.74 -1.92 33.22
C PHE A 148 -20.87 -0.66 33.18
N ASP A 149 -19.68 -0.76 33.75
CA ASP A 149 -18.72 0.33 33.78
C ASP A 149 -18.06 0.53 32.41
N VAL A 150 -18.69 1.37 31.59
CA VAL A 150 -18.23 1.77 30.24
C VAL A 150 -16.87 2.48 30.24
N THR A 151 -16.38 2.94 31.40
CA THR A 151 -15.09 3.62 31.49
C THR A 151 -13.92 2.68 31.20
N SER A 152 -14.10 1.37 31.40
CA SER A 152 -13.10 0.35 31.03
C SER A 152 -12.89 0.22 29.53
N LEU A 153 -13.89 0.60 28.72
CA LEU A 153 -13.83 0.56 27.26
C LEU A 153 -13.20 1.82 26.66
N TYR A 154 -13.15 2.93 27.40
CA TYR A 154 -12.63 4.20 26.90
C TYR A 154 -11.18 4.11 26.37
N PRO A 155 -10.23 3.47 27.07
CA PRO A 155 -8.87 3.33 26.57
C PRO A 155 -8.78 2.40 25.34
N LEU A 156 -9.67 1.41 25.22
CA LEU A 156 -9.76 0.56 24.03
C LEU A 156 -10.21 1.37 22.82
N VAL A 157 -11.28 2.17 22.97
CA VAL A 157 -11.82 3.01 21.89
C VAL A 157 -10.77 4.03 21.43
N ILE A 158 -10.10 4.72 22.35
CA ILE A 158 -9.02 5.65 22.01
C ILE A 158 -7.86 4.94 21.33
N GLY A 159 -7.45 3.78 21.85
CA GLY A 159 -6.36 3.01 21.26
C GLY A 159 -6.68 2.55 19.84
N VAL A 160 -7.91 2.10 19.57
CA VAL A 160 -8.37 1.75 18.22
C VAL A 160 -8.36 2.97 17.30
N LEU A 161 -8.88 4.13 17.75
CA LEU A 161 -8.84 5.36 16.97
C LEU A 161 -7.40 5.83 16.69
N ALA A 162 -6.48 5.66 17.63
CA ALA A 162 -5.06 5.97 17.46
C ALA A 162 -4.41 5.06 16.40
N VAL A 163 -4.68 3.74 16.44
CA VAL A 163 -4.21 2.79 15.43
C VAL A 163 -4.75 3.16 14.04
N LEU A 164 -6.05 3.46 13.94
CA LEU A 164 -6.66 3.89 12.68
C LEU A 164 -6.04 5.18 12.15
N ALA A 165 -5.79 6.17 13.02
CA ALA A 165 -5.12 7.41 12.63
C ALA A 165 -3.69 7.16 12.13
N ILE A 166 -2.94 6.26 12.78
CA ILE A 166 -1.58 5.88 12.35
C ILE A 166 -1.62 5.24 10.96
N ILE A 167 -2.47 4.23 10.74
CA ILE A 167 -2.64 3.58 9.43
C ILE A 167 -2.95 4.63 8.37
N TRP A 168 -3.86 5.56 8.68
CA TRP A 168 -4.26 6.61 7.75
C TRP A 168 -3.12 7.57 7.40
N ILE A 169 -2.32 8.01 8.37
CA ILE A 169 -1.16 8.86 8.12
C ILE A 169 -0.15 8.15 7.20
N PHE A 170 0.17 6.88 7.49
CA PHE A 170 1.06 6.10 6.64
C PHE A 170 0.50 5.86 5.23
N ALA A 171 -0.82 5.64 5.11
CA ALA A 171 -1.48 5.51 3.81
C ALA A 171 -1.38 6.81 2.98
N ILE A 172 -1.52 7.98 3.62
CA ILE A 172 -1.32 9.29 2.94
C ILE A 172 0.12 9.43 2.46
N ILE A 173 1.10 9.10 3.32
CA ILE A 173 2.53 9.15 2.95
C ILE A 173 2.82 8.21 1.78
N SER A 174 2.28 6.99 1.81
CA SER A 174 2.40 6.02 0.72
C SER A 174 1.84 6.60 -0.59
N MET A 175 0.62 7.12 -0.56
CA MET A 175 -0.03 7.72 -1.74
C MET A 175 0.71 8.94 -2.27
N PHE A 176 1.37 9.72 -1.41
CA PHE A 176 2.20 10.83 -1.84
C PHE A 176 3.38 10.36 -2.71
N PHE A 177 4.07 9.29 -2.30
CA PHE A 177 5.15 8.70 -3.08
C PHE A 177 4.63 8.06 -4.38
N ALA A 178 3.48 7.40 -4.34
CA ALA A 178 2.83 6.84 -5.53
C ALA A 178 2.53 7.96 -6.55
N ARG A 179 1.92 9.07 -6.10
CA ARG A 179 1.65 10.25 -6.94
C ARG A 179 2.93 10.81 -7.56
N ARG A 180 4.03 10.85 -6.80
CA ARG A 180 5.32 11.32 -7.31
C ARG A 180 5.83 10.45 -8.47
N SER A 181 5.72 9.13 -8.35
CA SER A 181 6.06 8.20 -9.43
C SER A 181 5.19 8.44 -10.67
N LEU A 182 3.87 8.51 -10.50
CA LEU A 182 2.94 8.69 -11.63
C LEU A 182 3.11 10.06 -12.33
N ASN A 183 3.44 11.12 -11.59
CA ASN A 183 3.79 12.41 -12.19
C ASN A 183 5.05 12.33 -13.06
N GLN A 184 6.06 11.58 -12.64
CA GLN A 184 7.27 11.37 -13.45
C GLN A 184 6.93 10.59 -14.73
N VAL A 185 6.03 9.60 -14.67
CA VAL A 185 5.55 8.90 -15.87
C VAL A 185 4.80 9.85 -16.79
N LYS A 186 3.92 10.71 -16.27
CA LYS A 186 3.22 11.74 -17.05
C LYS A 186 4.22 12.60 -17.85
N ASP A 187 5.26 13.10 -17.19
CA ASP A 187 6.21 14.03 -17.80
C ASP A 187 7.02 13.37 -18.93
N LYS A 188 7.27 12.06 -18.85
CA LYS A 188 8.06 11.31 -19.84
C LYS A 188 7.22 10.68 -20.95
N SER A 189 6.03 10.19 -20.63
CA SER A 189 5.14 9.53 -21.58
C SER A 189 4.20 10.48 -22.33
N ASN A 190 4.09 11.74 -21.89
CA ASN A 190 3.10 12.71 -22.38
C ASN A 190 1.63 12.22 -22.20
N VAL A 191 1.41 11.26 -21.32
CA VAL A 191 0.07 10.77 -20.96
C VAL A 191 -0.38 11.46 -19.69
N GLY A 192 -1.20 12.50 -19.84
CA GLY A 192 -1.71 13.32 -18.73
C GLY A 192 -2.49 12.54 -17.66
N LEU A 193 -3.08 11.39 -18.04
CA LEU A 193 -3.90 10.55 -17.15
C LEU A 193 -3.14 10.00 -15.95
N PHE A 194 -1.83 9.74 -16.06
CA PHE A 194 -1.04 9.29 -14.91
C PHE A 194 -1.03 10.32 -13.78
N GLY A 195 -0.91 11.61 -14.12
CA GLY A 195 -0.94 12.68 -13.12
C GLY A 195 -2.32 12.85 -12.49
N THR A 196 -3.39 12.77 -13.29
CA THR A 196 -4.77 12.86 -12.79
C THR A 196 -5.12 11.65 -11.91
N ALA A 197 -4.75 10.44 -12.32
CA ALA A 197 -4.94 9.22 -11.54
C ALA A 197 -4.24 9.31 -10.19
N GLY A 198 -2.95 9.68 -10.17
CA GLY A 198 -2.19 9.83 -8.92
C GLY A 198 -2.74 10.92 -8.00
N LEU A 199 -3.30 12.00 -8.56
CA LEU A 199 -3.97 13.04 -7.79
C LEU A 199 -5.28 12.53 -7.17
N LEU A 200 -6.13 11.86 -7.95
CA LEU A 200 -7.41 11.31 -7.45
C LEU A 200 -7.20 10.25 -6.38
N LEU A 201 -6.20 9.38 -6.56
CA LEU A 201 -5.80 8.38 -5.57
C LEU A 201 -5.38 9.05 -4.25
N LEU A 202 -4.55 10.10 -4.31
CA LEU A 202 -4.12 10.84 -3.12
C LEU A 202 -5.29 11.56 -2.42
N ILE A 203 -6.10 12.30 -3.18
CA ILE A 203 -7.26 13.03 -2.63
C ILE A 203 -8.27 12.04 -2.03
N GLY A 204 -8.51 10.92 -2.70
CA GLY A 204 -9.38 9.86 -2.22
C GLY A 204 -8.90 9.25 -0.90
N ALA A 205 -7.59 8.98 -0.77
CA ALA A 205 -7.01 8.45 0.47
C ALA A 205 -7.14 9.44 1.64
N VAL A 206 -7.01 10.74 1.40
CA VAL A 206 -7.21 11.76 2.45
C VAL A 206 -8.69 11.86 2.84
N LEU A 207 -9.62 11.79 1.89
CA LEU A 207 -11.06 11.96 2.13
C LEU A 207 -11.77 10.73 2.70
N ILE A 208 -11.10 9.57 2.76
CA ILE A 208 -11.72 8.31 3.20
C ILE A 208 -12.29 8.40 4.62
N ILE A 209 -11.54 9.04 5.54
CA ILE A 209 -11.97 9.21 6.94
C ILE A 209 -13.01 10.31 7.07
N ALA A 210 -12.88 11.40 6.30
CA ALA A 210 -13.72 12.58 6.48
C ALA A 210 -15.15 12.39 5.96
N PHE A 211 -15.33 11.68 4.83
CA PHE A 211 -16.63 11.65 4.14
C PHE A 211 -17.02 10.29 3.57
N ALA A 212 -16.20 9.23 3.72
CA ALA A 212 -16.32 7.93 3.03
C ALA A 212 -16.38 7.99 1.48
N ILE A 213 -16.61 9.16 0.89
CA ILE A 213 -16.60 9.46 -0.55
C ILE A 213 -15.21 9.28 -1.17
N GLY A 214 -14.16 9.27 -0.33
CA GLY A 214 -12.80 8.98 -0.74
C GLY A 214 -12.67 7.64 -1.49
N LEU A 215 -13.50 6.65 -1.16
CA LEU A 215 -13.51 5.35 -1.83
C LEU A 215 -13.88 5.47 -3.32
N ILE A 216 -14.89 6.28 -3.64
CA ILE A 216 -15.34 6.52 -5.02
C ILE A 216 -14.24 7.23 -5.81
N LEU A 217 -13.57 8.20 -5.20
CA LEU A 217 -12.45 8.91 -5.84
C LEU A 217 -11.26 8.00 -6.10
N MET A 218 -10.91 7.11 -5.16
CA MET A 218 -9.86 6.11 -5.37
C MET A 218 -10.25 5.12 -6.47
N TRP A 219 -11.52 4.73 -6.54
CA TRP A 219 -12.03 3.81 -7.56
C TRP A 219 -11.94 4.43 -8.97
N ILE A 220 -12.34 5.69 -9.13
CA ILE A 220 -12.17 6.46 -10.37
C ILE A 220 -10.67 6.64 -10.68
N GLY A 221 -9.85 6.92 -9.67
CA GLY A 221 -8.40 7.05 -9.82
C GLY A 221 -7.74 5.78 -10.35
N ALA A 222 -8.13 4.60 -9.82
CA ALA A 222 -7.65 3.31 -10.28
C ALA A 222 -8.08 3.01 -11.73
N LEU A 223 -9.30 3.39 -12.10
CA LEU A 223 -9.78 3.28 -13.48
C LEU A 223 -8.93 4.14 -14.44
N LEU A 224 -8.67 5.40 -14.08
CA LEU A 224 -7.82 6.28 -14.88
C LEU A 224 -6.38 5.73 -14.98
N LEU A 225 -5.87 5.12 -13.91
CA LEU A 225 -4.54 4.49 -13.92
C LEU A 225 -4.49 3.33 -14.93
N ALA A 226 -5.51 2.46 -14.94
CA ALA A 226 -5.59 1.37 -15.91
C ALA A 226 -5.62 1.89 -17.35
N ILE A 227 -6.45 2.90 -17.63
CA ILE A 227 -6.54 3.54 -18.94
C ILE A 227 -5.19 4.19 -19.31
N ALA A 228 -4.50 4.80 -18.34
CA ALA A 228 -3.20 5.43 -18.57
C ALA A 228 -2.13 4.44 -19.03
N PHE A 229 -2.07 3.24 -18.42
CA PHE A 229 -1.16 2.18 -18.85
C PHE A 229 -1.42 1.72 -20.28
N PHE A 230 -2.69 1.54 -20.67
CA PHE A 230 -3.04 1.17 -22.05
C PHE A 230 -2.78 2.29 -23.07
N GLN A 231 -2.69 3.54 -22.62
CA GLN A 231 -2.40 4.69 -23.48
C GLN A 231 -0.92 5.01 -23.66
N LEU A 232 -0.02 4.32 -22.95
CA LEU A 232 1.42 4.50 -23.16
C LEU A 232 1.74 4.22 -24.64
N LYS A 233 2.22 5.25 -25.36
CA LYS A 233 2.69 5.11 -26.74
C LYS A 233 4.16 4.67 -26.73
N HIS A 234 4.59 4.00 -27.79
CA HIS A 234 6.01 3.77 -28.02
C HIS A 234 6.64 5.12 -28.38
N THR A 235 7.14 5.85 -27.39
CA THR A 235 8.10 6.91 -27.69
C THR A 235 9.43 6.20 -27.89
N GLU A 236 9.82 6.00 -29.15
CA GLU A 236 11.19 5.61 -29.49
C GLU A 236 12.15 6.51 -28.69
N PRO A 237 13.19 5.96 -28.05
CA PRO A 237 14.29 6.78 -27.60
C PRO A 237 14.73 7.58 -28.82
N ILE A 238 14.72 8.91 -28.75
CA ILE A 238 15.31 9.75 -29.79
C ILE A 238 16.69 9.15 -30.03
N PRO A 239 16.96 8.54 -31.21
CA PRO A 239 18.30 8.12 -31.54
C PRO A 239 19.16 9.35 -31.31
N PRO A 240 20.26 9.28 -30.54
CA PRO A 240 21.17 10.41 -30.45
C PRO A 240 21.39 10.85 -31.89
N ALA A 241 20.99 12.10 -32.17
CA ALA A 241 21.08 12.71 -33.48
C ALA A 241 22.34 12.16 -34.14
N ALA A 242 22.24 11.58 -35.33
CA ALA A 242 22.61 12.36 -36.52
C ALA A 242 23.71 13.37 -36.16
N ALA A 243 24.80 12.86 -35.58
CA ALA A 243 26.00 13.61 -35.30
C ALA A 243 26.60 13.77 -36.68
N ALA A 244 26.20 14.86 -37.32
CA ALA A 244 26.86 15.48 -38.44
C ALA A 244 27.53 14.49 -39.41
N TYR A 245 26.77 13.94 -40.36
CA TYR A 245 27.43 13.69 -41.64
C TYR A 245 27.62 15.09 -42.26
N PRO A 246 28.85 15.58 -42.45
CA PRO A 246 29.06 16.80 -43.22
C PRO A 246 28.47 16.57 -44.63
N PRO A 247 27.87 17.60 -45.25
CA PRO A 247 27.33 17.47 -46.60
C PRO A 247 28.44 16.97 -47.55
N PRO A 248 28.13 16.03 -48.46
CA PRO A 248 29.11 15.49 -49.40
C PRO A 248 29.71 16.63 -50.25
N PRO A 249 31.02 16.60 -50.55
CA PRO A 249 31.67 17.65 -51.34
C PRO A 249 30.93 17.84 -52.66
N GLN A 250 30.44 19.05 -52.90
CA GLN A 250 29.93 19.42 -54.21
C GLN A 250 31.10 19.39 -55.19
N THR A 251 31.13 18.38 -56.06
CA THR A 251 32.00 18.34 -57.23
C THR A 251 31.58 19.47 -58.16
N THR A 252 32.32 20.57 -58.14
CA THR A 252 32.29 21.58 -59.19
C THR A 252 32.84 20.96 -60.48
N VAL A 253 31.98 20.86 -61.49
CA VAL A 253 32.34 20.54 -62.88
C VAL A 253 32.96 21.78 -63.53
#